data_AF-C4FLR5-F1
#
_entry.id   AF-C4FLR5-F1
#
_cell.length_a   1.000
_cell.length_b   1.000
_cell.length_c   1.000
_cell.angle_alpha   90.00
_cell.angle_beta   90.00
_cell.angle_gamma   90.00
#
_symmetry.space_group_name_H-M   'P 1'
#
loop_
_entity.id
_entity.type
_entity.pdbx_description
1 polymer ?
#
loop_
_entity_poly.entity_id
_entity_poly.type
_entity_poly.pdbx_seq_one_letter_code
_entity_poly.pdbx_strand_id
1 'polypeptide(L)' 'MSVKLKNVIETISRERNIPEDVIEKALKDGILTAVKKEFKLREKGAVKIIFDKEKDELKVLIKKKVTPFVEDETK' A
#
# COMPACT_ATOMS: atom_id res chain seq x y z
N MET A 1 -8.76 20.63 4.51
CA MET A 1 -7.69 20.09 5.39
C MET A 1 -7.46 18.65 5.00
N SER A 2 -6.30 18.29 4.45
CA SER A 2 -5.93 16.89 4.30
C SER A 2 -5.70 16.33 5.70
N VAL A 3 -6.50 15.34 6.08
CA VAL A 3 -6.30 14.62 7.34
C VAL A 3 -4.96 13.92 7.23
N LYS A 4 -3.99 14.30 8.07
CA LYS A 4 -2.67 13.69 8.04
C LYS A 4 -2.75 12.25 8.51
N LEU A 5 -2.21 11.32 7.75
CA LEU A 5 -2.26 9.88 8.05
C LEU A 5 -1.57 9.58 9.38
N LYS A 6 -0.48 10.30 9.66
CA LYS A 6 0.20 10.26 10.96
C LYS A 6 -0.73 10.54 12.14
N ASN A 7 -1.57 11.58 12.06
CA ASN A 7 -2.47 11.96 13.15
C ASN A 7 -3.53 10.89 13.40
N VAL A 8 -3.98 10.21 12.34
CA VAL A 8 -4.95 9.11 12.45
C VAL A 8 -4.32 7.92 13.17
N ILE A 9 -3.09 7.56 12.81
CA ILE A 9 -2.34 6.47 13.45
C ILE A 9 -2.12 6.76 14.93
N GLU A 10 -1.66 7.97 15.28
CA GLU A 10 -1.46 8.39 16.68
C GLU A 10 -2.77 8.37 17.48
N THR A 11 -3.88 8.80 16.88
CA THR A 11 -5.19 8.81 17.56
C THR A 11 -5.66 7.39 17.87
N ILE A 12 -5.60 6.48 16.88
CA ILE A 12 -6.00 5.08 17.07
C ILE A 12 -5.09 4.38 18.08
N SER A 13 -3.79 4.66 18.04
CA SER A 13 -2.80 4.15 19.00
C SER A 13 -3.20 4.49 20.44
N ARG A 14 -3.55 5.75 20.70
CA ARG A 14 -4.00 6.21 22.02
C ARG A 14 -5.34 5.64 22.44
N GLU A 15 -6.33 5.64 21.55
CA GLU A 15 -7.69 5.18 21.88
C GLU A 15 -7.74 3.68 22.15
N ARG A 16 -6.99 2.89 21.38
CA ARG A 16 -7.04 1.42 21.46
C ARG A 16 -5.88 0.79 22.20
N ASN A 17 -4.93 1.61 22.66
CA ASN A 17 -3.70 1.16 23.31
C ASN A 17 -2.93 0.13 22.46
N ILE A 18 -2.82 0.41 21.15
CA ILE A 18 -2.14 -0.45 20.17
C ILE A 18 -0.89 0.27 19.67
N PRO A 19 0.28 -0.39 19.59
CA PRO A 19 1.47 0.24 19.04
C PRO A 19 1.27 0.75 17.61
N GLU A 20 1.77 1.95 17.32
CA GLU A 20 1.66 2.59 15.99
C GLU A 20 2.21 1.71 14.87
N ASP A 21 3.30 0.98 15.13
CA ASP A 21 3.93 0.06 14.18
C ASP A 21 2.97 -1.05 13.73
N VAL A 22 2.11 -1.53 14.64
CA VAL A 22 1.11 -2.56 14.34
C VAL A 22 0.01 -1.98 13.46
N ILE A 23 -0.43 -0.75 13.75
CA ILE A 23 -1.45 -0.04 12.97
C ILE A 23 -0.92 0.23 11.56
N GLU A 24 0.32 0.70 11.43
CA GLU A 24 0.97 0.94 10.15
C GLU A 24 1.09 -0.33 9.32
N LYS A 25 1.47 -1.44 9.96
CA LYS A 25 1.54 -2.73 9.29
C LYS A 25 0.17 -3.17 8.79
N ALA A 26 -0.86 -3.07 9.63
CA ALA A 26 -2.23 -3.41 9.27
C ALA A 26 -2.76 -2.54 8.10
N LEU A 27 -2.46 -1.24 8.11
CA LEU A 27 -2.79 -0.32 7.01
C LEU A 27 -2.11 -0.76 5.71
N LYS A 28 -0.80 -1.02 5.74
CA LYS A 28 -0.04 -1.50 4.58
C LYS A 28 -0.61 -2.81 4.05
N ASP A 29 -0.92 -3.76 4.91
CA ASP A 29 -1.46 -5.07 4.52
C ASP A 29 -2.88 -4.96 3.92
N GLY A 30 -3.72 -4.08 4.46
CA GLY A 30 -5.05 -3.80 3.93
C GLY A 30 -4.99 -3.21 2.51
N ILE A 31 -4.16 -2.18 2.32
CA ILE A 31 -3.94 -1.57 1.00
C ILE A 31 -3.33 -2.59 0.03
N LEU A 32 -2.36 -3.39 0.48
CA LEU A 32 -1.72 -4.43 -0.34
C LEU A 32 -2.74 -5.42 -0.88
N THR A 33 -3.66 -5.84 -0.02
CA THR A 33 -4.72 -6.79 -0.36
C THR A 33 -5.71 -6.19 -1.34
N ALA A 34 -6.15 -4.95 -1.11
CA ALA A 34 -7.05 -4.24 -2.01
C ALA A 34 -6.44 -4.06 -3.42
N VAL A 35 -5.18 -3.60 -3.49
CA VAL A 35 -4.48 -3.36 -4.76
C VAL A 35 -4.24 -4.67 -5.51
N LYS A 36 -3.83 -5.74 -4.83
CA LYS A 36 -3.67 -7.05 -5.49
C LYS A 36 -4.97 -7.56 -6.08
N LYS A 37 -6.09 -7.38 -5.38
CA LYS A 37 -7.42 -7.79 -5.83
C LYS A 37 -7.85 -7.01 -7.07
N GLU A 38 -7.68 -5.69 -7.04
CA GLU A 38 -8.06 -4.78 -8.13
C GLU A 38 -7.31 -5.10 -9.42
N PHE A 39 -5.99 -5.23 -9.35
CA PHE A 39 -5.14 -5.48 -10.52
C PHE A 39 -4.97 -6.97 -10.86
N LYS A 40 -5.72 -7.87 -10.20
CA LYS A 40 -5.65 -9.34 -10.37
C LYS A 40 -4.21 -9.89 -10.34
N LEU A 41 -3.34 -9.26 -9.54
CA LEU A 41 -1.92 -9.57 -9.48
C LEU A 41 -1.71 -10.87 -8.70
N ARG A 42 -1.17 -11.90 -9.37
CA ARG A 42 -0.89 -13.21 -8.77
C ARG A 42 0.55 -13.36 -8.26
N GLU A 43 1.46 -12.52 -8.74
CA GLU A 43 2.88 -12.61 -8.39
C GLU A 43 3.15 -12.13 -6.95
N LYS A 44 3.89 -12.94 -6.19
CA LYS A 44 4.41 -12.54 -4.88
C LYS A 44 5.41 -11.40 -5.08
N GLY A 45 5.15 -10.25 -4.44
CA GLY A 45 6.00 -9.05 -4.55
C GLY A 45 5.68 -8.11 -5.71
N ALA A 46 4.55 -8.29 -6.41
CA ALA A 46 4.11 -7.39 -7.47
C ALA A 46 3.72 -5.98 -6.99
N VAL A 47 3.44 -5.82 -5.70
CA VAL A 47 3.02 -4.54 -5.11
C VAL A 47 3.94 -4.20 -3.96
N LYS A 48 4.49 -2.98 -3.98
CA LYS A 48 5.32 -2.41 -2.92
C LYS A 48 4.62 -1.15 -2.40
N ILE A 49 4.38 -1.11 -1.10
CA ILE A 49 3.78 0.06 -0.44
C ILE A 49 4.86 0.74 0.36
N ILE A 50 5.01 2.04 0.13
CA ILE A 50 5.96 2.90 0.82
C ILE A 50 5.14 3.97 1.52
N PHE A 51 5.33 4.10 2.82
CA PHE A 51 4.74 5.16 3.63
C PHE A 51 5.87 6.06 4.11
N ASP A 52 5.86 7.31 3.67
CA ASP A 52 6.80 8.35 4.08
C ASP A 52 6.15 9.16 5.21
N LYS A 53 6.61 8.92 6.45
CA LYS A 53 6.06 9.56 7.67
C LYS A 53 6.40 11.05 7.75
N GLU A 54 7.47 11.50 7.11
CA GLU A 54 7.91 12.90 7.15
C GLU A 54 7.10 13.76 6.18
N LYS A 55 6.84 13.22 5.00
CA LYS A 55 6.05 13.89 3.96
C LYS A 55 4.57 13.57 4.01
N ASP A 56 4.17 12.63 4.87
CA ASP A 56 2.81 12.11 4.97
C ASP A 56 2.30 11.56 3.62
N GLU A 57 3.20 10.93 2.85
CA GLU A 57 2.92 10.39 1.52
C GLU A 57 2.79 8.86 1.55
N LEU A 58 1.69 8.35 1.00
CA LEU A 58 1.50 6.93 0.71
C LEU A 58 1.76 6.68 -0.78
N LYS A 59 2.80 5.91 -1.09
CA LYS A 59 3.12 5.48 -2.47
C LYS A 59 2.86 4.00 -2.63
N VAL A 60 2.10 3.66 -3.66
CA VAL A 60 1.86 2.28 -4.09
C VAL A 60 2.56 2.07 -5.42
N LEU A 61 3.53 1.15 -5.45
CA LEU A 61 4.30 0.81 -6.64
C LEU A 61 3.89 -0.58 -7.10
N ILE A 62 3.51 -0.70 -8.37
CA ILE A 62 3.21 -1.98 -9.00
C ILE A 62 4.39 -2.34 -9.91
N LYS A 63 4.99 -3.50 -9.66
CA LYS A 63 6.09 -4.01 -10.48
C LYS A 63 5.52 -4.56 -11.79
N LYS A 64 5.85 -3.90 -12.89
CA LYS A 64 5.60 -4.42 -14.23
C LYS A 64 6.70 -5.39 -14.61
N LYS A 65 6.34 -6.55 -15.16
CA LYS A 65 7.30 -7.47 -15.76
C LYS A 65 7.81 -6.83 -17.05
N VAL A 66 9.12 -6.59 -17.14
CA VAL A 66 9.75 -6.02 -18.33
C VAL A 66 10.04 -7.17 -19.29
N THR A 67 9.30 -7.24 -20.39
CA THR A 67 9.51 -8.20 -21.47
C THR A 67 9.87 -7.46 -22.75
N PRO A 68 10.78 -7.99 -23.59
CA PRO A 68 11.13 -7.38 -24.87
C PRO A 68 9.99 -7.46 -25.91
N PHE A 69 8.95 -8.23 -25.63
CA PHE A 69 7.76 -8.38 -26.47
C PHE A 69 6.52 -7.91 -25.70
N VAL A 70 5.65 -7.16 -26.38
CA VAL A 70 4.28 -6.86 -25.92
C VAL A 70 3.39 -7.84 -26.65
N GLU A 71 2.88 -8.86 -25.96
CA GLU A 71 1.84 -9.72 -26.50
C GLU A 71 0.53 -8.93 -26.46
N ASP A 72 0.11 -8.43 -27.63
CA ASP A 72 -1.21 -7.83 -27.82
C ASP A 72 -2.23 -8.97 -28.03
N GLU A 73 -3.03 -9.27 -27.01
CA GLU A 73 -4.12 -10.26 -27.10
C GLU A 73 -5.37 -9.68 -27.81
N THR A 74 -5.18 -8.79 -28.80
CA THR A 74 -6.25 -8.37 -29.72
C THR A 74 -6.13 -9.13 -31.04
N LYS A 75 -6.72 -10.34 -31.08
CA LYS A 75 -7.02 -11.05 -32.32
C LYS A 75 -8.44 -11.59 -32.28
#